data_AF-A0A7K0RE00-F1
#
_entry.id   AF-A0A7K0RE00-F1
#
_cell.length_a   1.000
_cell.length_b   1.000
_cell.length_c   1.000
_cell.angle_alpha   90.00
_cell.angle_beta   90.00
_cell.angle_gamma   90.00
#
_symmetry.space_group_name_H-M   'P 1'
#
loop_
_entity.id
_entity.type
_entity.pdbx_description
1 polymer ?
#
loop_
_entity_poly.entity_id
_entity_poly.type
_entity_poly.pdbx_seq_one_letter_code
_entity_poly.pdbx_strand_id
1 'polypeptide(L)' 'MTRKLVVFDVDSTLIDNEVIELLADEAGSLALVAEVTDRAMRGDIDFEASLRERVQTLAGLSAEA' A
#
# COMPACT_ATOMS: atom_id res chain seq x y z
N MET A 1 38.30 -5.68 0.73
CA MET A 1 37.09 -6.27 1.34
C MET A 1 35.90 -5.86 0.50
N THR A 2 35.18 -6.82 -0.08
CA THR A 2 33.99 -6.54 -0.87
C THR A 2 32.80 -6.34 0.07
N ARG A 3 32.23 -5.14 0.09
CA ARG A 3 30.97 -4.88 0.78
C ARG A 3 29.83 -5.26 -0.15
N LYS A 4 28.92 -6.12 0.30
CA LYS A 4 27.69 -6.51 -0.42
C LYS A 4 26.49 -5.92 0.31
N LEU A 5 25.58 -5.31 -0.44
CA LEU A 5 24.33 -4.74 0.03
C LEU A 5 23.23 -5.16 -0.95
N VAL A 6 22.07 -5.55 -0.41
CA VAL A 6 20.86 -5.83 -1.18
C VAL A 6 19.71 -5.12 -0.48
N VAL A 7 18.84 -4.50 -1.27
CA VAL A 7 17.64 -3.80 -0.81
C VAL A 7 16.48 -4.34 -1.62
N PHE A 8 15.36 -4.60 -0.96
CA PHE A 8 14.12 -5.04 -1.59
C PHE A 8 13.03 -4.07 -1.22
N ASP A 9 12.10 -3.90 -2.14
CA ASP A 9 10.76 -3.45 -1.82
C ASP A 9 9.99 -4.57 -1.10
N VAL A 10 8.86 -4.24 -0.49
CA VAL A 10 8.08 -5.18 0.32
C VAL A 10 6.92 -5.72 -0.50
N ASP A 11 5.91 -4.87 -0.74
CA ASP A 11 4.69 -5.24 -1.43
C ASP A 11 4.99 -5.69 -2.86
N SER A 12 4.38 -6.81 -3.28
CA SER A 12 4.60 -7.43 -4.59
C SER A 12 6.08 -7.74 -4.95
N THR A 13 6.98 -7.76 -3.96
CA THR A 13 8.43 -8.03 -4.15
C THR A 13 8.95 -9.07 -3.15
N LEU A 14 8.88 -8.77 -1.85
CA LEU A 14 9.26 -9.70 -0.79
C LEU A 14 8.06 -10.55 -0.34
N ILE A 15 6.85 -10.02 -0.51
CA ILE A 15 5.57 -10.68 -0.24
C ILE A 15 4.67 -10.58 -1.48
N ASP A 16 3.70 -11.48 -1.60
CA ASP A 16 2.78 -11.54 -2.75
C ASP A 16 1.62 -10.52 -2.67
N ASN A 17 1.46 -9.85 -1.52
CA ASN A 17 0.32 -8.99 -1.23
C ASN A 17 0.68 -7.50 -1.28
N GLU A 18 -0.36 -6.68 -1.44
CA GLU A 18 -0.37 -5.26 -1.11
C GLU A 18 -0.95 -5.10 0.32
N VAL A 19 -0.11 -4.85 1.32
CA VAL A 19 -0.56 -4.85 2.73
C VAL A 19 -1.69 -3.84 2.98
N ILE A 20 -1.64 -2.69 2.31
CA ILE A 20 -2.67 -1.66 2.45
C ILE A 20 -4.04 -2.11 1.93
N GLU A 21 -4.08 -3.02 0.94
CA GLU A 21 -5.33 -3.61 0.44
C GLU A 21 -5.90 -4.61 1.44
N LEU A 22 -5.05 -5.39 2.12
CA LEU A 22 -5.51 -6.28 3.19
C LEU A 22 -6.13 -5.50 4.36
N LEU A 23 -5.54 -4.36 4.73
CA LEU A 23 -6.13 -3.46 5.73
C LEU A 23 -7.43 -2.83 5.22
N ALA A 24 -7.47 -2.44 3.94
CA ALA A 24 -8.66 -1.87 3.33
C ALA A 24 -9.82 -2.88 3.26
N ASP A 25 -9.54 -4.16 3.08
CA ASP A 25 -10.56 -5.22 3.13
C ASP A 25 -11.22 -5.29 4.50
N GLU A 26 -10.42 -5.26 5.58
CA GLU A 26 -10.94 -5.21 6.96
C GLU A 26 -11.73 -3.90 7.23
N ALA A 27 -11.32 -2.78 6.64
CA ALA A 27 -12.07 -1.51 6.70
C ALA A 27 -13.32 -1.46 5.79
N GLY A 28 -13.52 -2.44 4.90
CA GLY A 28 -14.57 -2.42 3.88
C GLY A 28 -14.34 -1.39 2.75
N SER A 29 -13.10 -0.94 2.56
CA SER A 29 -12.69 0.06 1.57
C SER A 29 -11.81 -0.49 0.44
N LEU A 30 -11.65 -1.82 0.33
CA LEU A 30 -10.77 -2.48 -0.66
C LEU A 30 -10.93 -1.94 -2.09
N ALA A 31 -12.17 -1.84 -2.59
CA ALA A 31 -12.41 -1.40 -3.97
C ALA A 31 -11.90 0.02 -4.24
N LEU A 32 -12.02 0.92 -3.27
CA LEU A 32 -11.52 2.28 -3.37
C LEU A 32 -9.99 2.30 -3.34
N VAL A 33 -9.38 1.54 -2.44
CA VAL A 33 -7.92 1.47 -2.32
C VAL A 33 -7.28 0.87 -3.57
N ALA A 34 -7.85 -0.20 -4.13
CA ALA A 34 -7.37 -0.81 -5.37
C ALA A 34 -7.41 0.18 -6.56
N GLU A 35 -8.48 0.96 -6.71
CA GLU A 35 -8.58 1.98 -7.75
C GLU A 35 -7.48 3.05 -7.62
N VAL A 36 -7.22 3.51 -6.39
CA VAL A 36 -6.19 4.53 -6.11
C VAL A 36 -4.77 3.95 -6.29
N THR A 37 -4.53 2.70 -5.92
CA THR A 37 -3.27 1.98 -6.17
C THR A 37 -3.01 1.89 -7.67
N ASP A 38 -3.98 1.45 -8.46
CA ASP A 38 -3.87 1.34 -9.91
C ASP A 38 -3.53 2.69 -10.57
N ARG A 39 -4.20 3.77 -10.15
CA ARG A 39 -3.93 5.12 -10.65
C ARG A 39 -2.51 5.57 -10.31
N ALA A 40 -2.03 5.27 -9.10
CA ALA A 40 -0.67 5.59 -8.68
C ALA A 40 0.38 4.79 -9.47
N MET A 41 0.16 3.49 -9.67
CA MET A 41 1.06 2.63 -10.44
C MET A 41 1.14 3.01 -11.92
N ARG A 42 0.05 3.56 -12.49
CA ARG A 42 0.06 4.16 -13.84
C ARG A 42 0.78 5.51 -13.91
N GLY A 43 1.10 6.11 -12.76
CA GLY A 43 1.68 7.45 -12.66
C GLY A 43 0.65 8.58 -12.84
N ASP A 44 -0.65 8.28 -12.75
CA ASP A 44 -1.73 9.28 -12.90
C ASP A 44 -1.81 10.23 -11.69
N ILE A 45 -1.32 9.78 -10.53
CA ILE A 45 -1.26 10.55 -9.28
C ILE A 45 0.10 10.36 -8.61
N ASP A 46 0.53 11.40 -7.89
CA ASP A 46 1.75 11.35 -7.08
C ASP A 46 1.66 10.30 -5.96
N PHE A 47 2.79 9.69 -5.60
CA PHE A 47 2.85 8.66 -4.57
C PHE A 47 2.38 9.15 -3.21
N GLU A 48 2.80 10.35 -2.78
CA GLU A 48 2.41 10.89 -1.48
C GLU A 48 0.90 11.15 -1.44
N ALA A 49 0.35 11.72 -2.52
CA ALA A 49 -1.08 11.94 -2.66
C ALA A 49 -1.86 10.62 -2.60
N SER A 50 -1.45 9.61 -3.38
CA SER A 50 -2.03 8.27 -3.38
C SER A 50 -1.99 7.62 -2.00
N LEU A 51 -0.85 7.70 -1.31
CA LEU A 51 -0.68 7.08 0.00
C LEU A 51 -1.61 7.74 1.03
N ARG A 52 -1.70 9.08 1.03
CA ARG A 52 -2.62 9.80 1.93
C ARG A 52 -4.07 9.42 1.67
N GLU A 53 -4.48 9.34 0.42
CA GLU A 53 -5.85 8.96 0.03
C GLU A 53 -6.18 7.54 0.50
N ARG A 54 -5.31 6.56 0.24
CA ARG A 54 -5.52 5.16 0.67
C ARG A 54 -5.53 5.00 2.19
N VAL A 55 -4.61 5.65 2.91
CA VAL A 55 -4.53 5.57 4.38
C VAL A 55 -5.75 6.23 5.05
N GLN A 56 -6.31 7.29 4.47
CA GLN A 56 -7.54 7.90 5.01
C GLN A 56 -8.71 6.91 5.05
N THR A 57 -8.77 5.95 4.12
CA THR A 57 -9.84 4.94 4.10
C THR A 57 -9.78 3.98 5.28
N LEU A 58 -8.64 3.90 5.97
CA LEU A 58 -8.42 3.02 7.12
C LEU A 58 -8.87 3.67 8.45
N ALA A 59 -9.44 4.89 8.40
CA ALA A 59 -9.86 5.60 9.59
C ALA A 59 -10.92 4.81 10.37
N GLY A 60 -10.65 4.57 11.66
CA GLY A 60 -11.53 3.81 12.55
C GLY A 60 -11.13 2.35 12.72
N LEU A 61 -10.18 1.82 11.93
CA LEU A 61 -9.57 0.53 12.23
C LEU A 61 -8.76 0.61 13.53
N SER A 62 -8.90 -0.44 14.35
CA SER A 62 -8.07 -0.64 15.53
C SER A 62 -6.63 -0.91 15.09
N ALA A 63 -5.67 -0.29 15.77
CA ALA A 63 -4.25 -0.64 15.63
C ALA A 63 -3.87 -1.91 16.42
N GLU A 64 -4.77 -2.38 17.28
CA GLU A 64 -4.64 -3.60 18.07
C GLU A 64 -5.42 -4.73 17.40
N ALA A 65 -4.83 -5.93 17.37
CA ALA A 65 -5.42 -7.15 16.83
C ALA A 65 -6.23 -7.93 17.89
#